data_AF-A0A7D5Z1P4-F1
#
_entry.id   AF-A0A7D5Z1P4-F1
#
_cell.length_a   1.000
_cell.length_b   1.000
_cell.length_c   1.000
_cell.angle_alpha   90.00
_cell.angle_beta   90.00
_cell.angle_gamma   90.00
#
_symmetry.space_group_name_H-M   'P 1'
#
loop_
_entity.id
_entity.type
_entity.pdbx_description
1 polymer ?
#
loop_
_entity_poly.entity_id
_entity_poly.type
_entity_poly.pdbx_seq_one_letter_code
_entity_poly.pdbx_strand_id
1 'polypeptide(L)' 'MSDPNDLASDIASDIEHANREAGIERTRAAARMRFATECRHCGEDLEAHRQVYGSCIHCQTAIEKKQKQGIRCAS' A
#
# COMPACT_ATOMS: atom_id res chain seq x y z
N MET A 1 22.85 -37.82 1.97
CA MET A 1 23.34 -36.46 2.33
C MET A 1 22.93 -35.57 1.18
N SER A 2 21.98 -34.66 1.39
CA SER A 2 21.54 -33.75 0.34
C SER A 2 22.63 -32.72 0.08
N ASP A 3 22.93 -32.46 -1.19
CA ASP A 3 23.97 -31.53 -1.57
C ASP A 3 23.55 -30.11 -1.13
N PRO A 4 24.41 -29.33 -0.45
CA PRO A 4 24.09 -27.97 -0.04
C PRO A 4 23.70 -27.07 -1.22
N ASN A 5 24.11 -27.42 -2.45
CA ASN A 5 23.74 -26.71 -3.66
C ASN A 5 22.27 -26.93 -4.07
N ASP A 6 21.72 -28.13 -3.83
CA ASP A 6 20.31 -28.43 -4.13
C ASP A 6 19.39 -27.68 -3.17
N LEU A 7 19.74 -27.65 -1.88
CA LEU A 7 19.00 -26.89 -0.86
C LEU A 7 19.01 -25.38 -1.15
N ALA A 8 20.13 -24.84 -1.64
CA ALA A 8 20.21 -23.43 -2.04
C ALA A 8 19.34 -23.11 -3.27
N SER A 9 19.21 -24.06 -4.20
CA SER A 9 18.34 -23.93 -5.38
C SER A 9 16.87 -23.92 -5.00
N ASP A 10 16.46 -24.80 -4.09
CA ASP A 10 15.08 -24.88 -3.59
C ASP A 10 14.69 -23.58 -2.87
N ILE A 11 15.55 -23.06 -1.99
CA ILE A 11 15.33 -21.80 -1.29
C ILE A 11 15.22 -20.62 -2.27
N ALA A 12 16.07 -20.57 -3.29
CA ALA A 12 16.01 -19.53 -4.30
C ALA A 12 14.68 -19.58 -5.08
N SER A 13 14.21 -20.78 -5.43
CA SER A 13 12.93 -20.98 -6.12
C SER A 13 11.74 -20.52 -5.27
N ASP A 14 11.73 -20.84 -3.97
CA ASP A 14 10.69 -20.41 -3.04
C ASP A 14 10.65 -18.89 -2.89
N ILE A 15 11.81 -18.24 -2.83
CA ILE A 15 11.91 -16.77 -2.76
C ILE A 15 11.38 -16.12 -4.05
N GLU A 16 11.72 -16.66 -5.22
CA GLU A 16 11.20 -16.15 -6.49
C GLU A 16 9.68 -16.30 -6.58
N HIS A 17 9.15 -17.45 -6.14
CA HIS A 17 7.71 -17.71 -6.11
C HIS A 17 7.00 -16.71 -5.20
N ALA A 18 7.48 -16.54 -3.95
CA ALA A 18 6.91 -15.60 -2.99
C ALA A 18 6.94 -14.16 -3.50
N ASN A 19 8.04 -13.74 -4.13
CA ASN A 19 8.16 -12.40 -4.73
C ASN A 19 7.17 -12.19 -5.87
N ARG A 20 6.96 -13.20 -6.70
CA ARG A 20 5.98 -13.16 -7.80
C ARG A 20 4.55 -13.06 -7.26
N GLU A 21 4.18 -13.88 -6.29
CA GLU A 21 2.86 -13.82 -5.65
C GLU A 21 2.62 -12.47 -4.98
N ALA A 22 3.61 -11.96 -4.24
CA ALA A 22 3.53 -10.63 -3.63
C ALA A 22 3.37 -9.52 -4.67
N GLY A 23 4.05 -9.63 -5.82
CA GLY A 23 3.88 -8.70 -6.95
C GLY A 23 2.46 -8.70 -7.50
N ILE A 24 1.90 -9.88 -7.75
CA ILE A 24 0.53 -10.05 -8.26
C ILE A 24 -0.48 -9.47 -7.26
N GLU A 25 -0.32 -9.75 -5.97
CA GLU A 25 -1.24 -9.26 -4.95
C GLU A 25 -1.19 -7.73 -4.82
N ARG A 26 0.00 -7.11 -4.89
CA ARG A 26 0.14 -5.65 -4.95
C ARG A 26 -0.61 -5.06 -6.15
N THR A 27 -0.49 -5.67 -7.33
CA THR A 27 -1.20 -5.21 -8.53
C THR A 27 -2.71 -5.38 -8.39
N ARG A 28 -3.19 -6.49 -7.82
CA ARG A 28 -4.61 -6.72 -7.54
C ARG A 28 -5.17 -5.72 -6.53
N ALA A 29 -4.42 -5.44 -5.46
CA ALA A 29 -4.80 -4.45 -4.46
C ALA A 29 -4.90 -3.04 -5.06
N ALA A 30 -3.95 -2.67 -5.93
CA ALA A 30 -4.01 -1.40 -6.67
C ALA A 30 -5.21 -1.33 -7.62
N ALA A 31 -5.54 -2.42 -8.33
CA ALA A 31 -6.70 -2.48 -9.21
C ALA A 31 -8.05 -2.42 -8.45
N ARG A 32 -8.08 -2.83 -7.19
CA ARG A 32 -9.26 -2.77 -6.30
C ARG A 32 -9.48 -1.42 -5.65
N MET A 33 -8.67 -0.39 -5.96
CA MET A 33 -8.91 0.97 -5.49
C MET A 33 -10.27 1.46 -6.03
N ARG A 34 -11.32 1.28 -5.21
CA ARG A 34 -12.62 1.90 -5.42
C ARG A 34 -12.39 3.41 -5.30
N PHE A 35 -12.62 4.13 -6.39
CA PHE A 35 -12.62 5.59 -6.39
C PHE A 35 -13.58 6.05 -5.29
N ALA A 36 -13.04 6.67 -4.24
CA ALA A 36 -13.86 7.27 -3.21
C ALA A 36 -14.38 8.60 -3.77
N THR A 37 -15.70 8.75 -3.89
CA THR A 37 -16.31 10.01 -4.30
C THR A 37 -16.22 11.06 -3.21
N GLU A 38 -16.09 10.64 -1.95
CA GLU A 38 -16.04 11.50 -0.77
C GLU A 38 -14.77 11.24 0.05
N CYS A 39 -14.31 12.27 0.76
CA CYS A 39 -13.14 12.22 1.62
C CYS A 39 -13.42 11.34 2.84
N ARG A 40 -12.59 10.33 3.07
CA ARG A 40 -12.73 9.41 4.22
C ARG A 40 -12.61 10.07 5.61
N HIS A 41 -12.14 11.32 5.67
CA HIS A 41 -11.86 12.03 6.92
C HIS A 41 -12.89 13.12 7.25
N CYS A 42 -13.43 13.81 6.25
CA CYS A 42 -14.38 14.92 6.45
C CYS A 42 -15.70 14.74 5.72
N GLY A 43 -15.83 13.75 4.82
CA GLY A 43 -17.04 13.52 4.04
C GLY A 43 -17.26 14.50 2.88
N GLU A 44 -16.34 15.43 2.62
CA GLU A 44 -16.45 16.33 1.47
C GLU A 44 -16.20 15.61 0.14
N ASP A 45 -16.88 16.05 -0.91
CA ASP A 45 -16.67 15.54 -2.27
C ASP A 45 -15.19 15.67 -2.71
N LEU A 46 -14.69 14.59 -3.30
CA LEU A 46 -13.34 14.51 -3.84
C LEU A 46 -13.33 14.86 -5.33
N GLU A 47 -12.45 15.78 -5.68
CA GLU A 47 -12.04 16.02 -7.06
C GLU A 47 -11.63 14.71 -7.73
N ALA A 48 -11.92 14.52 -9.02
CA ALA A 48 -11.68 13.26 -9.74
C ALA A 48 -10.25 12.72 -9.57
N HIS A 49 -9.25 13.61 -9.61
CA HIS A 49 -7.83 13.25 -9.43
C HIS A 49 -7.49 12.82 -7.99
N ARG A 50 -8.35 13.14 -7.00
CA ARG A 50 -8.20 12.78 -5.60
C ARG A 50 -8.96 11.53 -5.17
N GLN A 51 -9.91 11.07 -5.98
CA GLN A 51 -10.70 9.87 -5.66
C GLN A 51 -9.84 8.61 -5.52
N VAL A 52 -8.68 8.58 -6.20
CA VAL A 52 -7.66 7.52 -6.06
C VAL A 52 -7.02 7.51 -4.67
N TYR A 53 -6.85 8.69 -4.05
CA TYR A 53 -6.23 8.82 -2.72
C TYR A 53 -7.24 8.67 -1.58
N GLY A 54 -8.52 8.97 -1.84
CA GLY A 54 -9.59 8.89 -0.84
C GLY A 54 -9.50 9.93 0.29
N SER A 55 -8.69 10.99 0.11
CA SER A 55 -8.55 12.11 1.05
C SER A 55 -8.48 13.45 0.31
N CYS A 56 -9.13 14.48 0.87
CA CYS A 56 -9.08 15.83 0.33
C CYS A 56 -7.74 16.52 0.67
N ILE A 57 -7.40 17.60 -0.02
CA ILE A 57 -6.13 18.33 0.18
C ILE A 57 -5.98 18.80 1.63
N HIS A 58 -7.04 19.34 2.22
CA HIS A 58 -7.01 19.91 3.56
C HIS A 58 -6.69 18.84 4.62
N CYS A 59 -7.36 17.70 4.55
CA CYS A 59 -7.10 16.58 5.45
C CYS A 59 -5.69 16.01 5.24
N GLN A 60 -5.26 15.85 3.99
CA GLN A 60 -3.92 15.35 3.67
C GLN A 60 -2.82 16.27 4.22
N THR A 61 -2.92 17.57 3.99
CA THR A 61 -1.97 18.57 4.53
C THR A 61 -1.97 18.58 6.06
N ALA A 62 -3.12 18.43 6.70
CA ALA A 62 -3.20 18.37 8.16
C ALA A 62 -2.49 17.11 8.72
N ILE A 63 -2.67 15.96 8.07
CA ILE A 63 -2.00 14.70 8.44
C ILE A 63 -0.49 14.84 8.26
N GLU A 64 -0.02 15.34 7.12
CA GLU A 64 1.41 15.53 6.84
C GLU A 64 2.05 16.50 7.84
N LYS A 65 1.35 17.58 8.20
CA LYS A 65 1.81 18.53 9.22
C LYS A 65 1.98 17.85 10.57
N LYS A 66 1.02 17.02 11.00
CA LYS A 66 1.10 16.25 12.25
C LYS A 66 2.25 15.25 12.23
N GLN A 67 2.42 14.52 11.13
CA GLN A 67 3.52 13.57 10.95
C GLN A 67 4.89 14.26 11.02
N LYS A 68 5.05 15.40 10.34
CA LYS A 68 6.29 16.19 10.36
C LYS A 68 6.62 16.72 11.77
N GLN A 69 5.61 16.95 12.60
CA GLN A 69 5.76 17.36 13.99
C GLN A 69 6.02 16.18 14.95
N GLY A 70 6.15 14.96 14.43
CA GLY A 70 6.37 13.76 15.25
C GLY A 70 5.12 13.29 16.02
N ILE A 71 3.96 13.89 15.77
CA ILE A 71 2.69 13.47 16.36
C ILE A 71 2.22 12.27 15.55
N ARG A 72 2.61 11.07 15.98
CA ARG A 72 2.04 9.82 15.45
C ARG A 72 0.61 9.75 15.97
N CYS A 73 -0.38 9.76 15.09
CA CYS A 73 -1.73 9.37 15.48
C CYS A 73 -1.64 7.94 16.02
N ALA A 74 -2.02 7.74 17.29
CA ALA A 74 -2.16 6.42 17.88
C ALA A 74 -3.25 5.67 17.10
N SER A 75 -2.93 4.44 16.70
CA SER A 75 -3.81 3.51 15.99
C SER A 75 -5.07 3.18 16.79
#